data_AF-A0A7K4K382-F1
#
_entry.id   AF-A0A7K4K382-F1
#
_cell.length_a   1.000
_cell.length_b   1.000
_cell.length_c   1.000
_cell.angle_alpha   90.00
_cell.angle_beta   90.00
_cell.angle_gamma   90.00
#
_symmetry.space_group_name_H-M   'P 1'
#
loop_
_entity.id
_entity.type
_entity.pdbx_description
1 polymer ?
#
loop_
_entity_poly.entity_id
_entity_poly.type
_entity_poly.pdbx_seq_one_letter_code
_entity_poly.pdbx_strand_id
1 'polypeptide(L)' 'SGRFPMAAWSREAVLSLYRALLRRGRALRYTDRDFYVASIRREFRRQQALERPEDKERQLAKGLAFL' A
#
# COMPACT_ATOMS: atom_id res chain seq x y z
N SER A 1 -24.50 -0.59 -12.99
CA SER A 1 -23.45 -1.32 -12.24
C SER A 1 -22.21 -0.44 -12.14
N GLY A 2 -22.18 0.45 -11.15
CA GLY A 2 -21.06 1.37 -10.93
C GLY A 2 -19.86 0.61 -10.37
N ARG A 3 -18.94 0.19 -11.24
CA ARG A 3 -17.61 -0.24 -10.82
C ARG A 3 -16.89 1.04 -10.41
N PHE A 4 -16.67 1.25 -9.11
CA PHE A 4 -15.71 2.25 -8.64
C PHE A 4 -14.44 2.09 -9.48
N PRO A 5 -13.84 3.17 -10.02
CA PRO A 5 -12.60 3.03 -10.75
C PRO A 5 -11.59 2.43 -9.79
N MET A 6 -11.31 1.14 -9.93
CA MET A 6 -10.24 0.51 -9.19
C MET A 6 -9.00 1.32 -9.50
N ALA A 7 -8.24 1.69 -8.46
CA ALA A 7 -7.02 2.46 -8.64
C ALA A 7 -6.15 1.73 -9.67
N ALA A 8 -5.98 2.34 -10.84
CA ALA A 8 -5.27 1.71 -11.94
C ALA A 8 -3.86 1.39 -11.45
N TRP A 9 -3.48 0.11 -11.54
CA TRP A 9 -2.18 -0.29 -11.06
C TRP A 9 -1.09 0.35 -11.93
N SER A 10 -0.15 1.02 -11.26
CA SER A 10 1.08 1.48 -11.90
C SER A 10 2.22 1.44 -10.88
N ARG A 11 3.45 1.31 -11.37
CA ARG A 11 4.65 1.37 -10.53
C ARG A 11 4.71 2.67 -9.73
N GLU A 12 4.31 3.77 -10.35
CA GLU A 12 4.26 5.08 -9.70
C GLU A 12 3.23 5.12 -8.56
N ALA A 13 2.02 4.62 -8.79
CA ALA A 13 0.96 4.57 -7.77
C ALA A 13 1.41 3.75 -6.56
N VAL A 14 2.05 2.60 -6.79
CA VAL A 14 2.61 1.74 -5.72
C VAL A 14 3.69 2.47 -4.92
N LEU A 15 4.63 3.13 -5.60
CA LEU A 15 5.71 3.86 -4.93
C LEU A 15 5.21 5.08 -4.16
N SER A 16 4.22 5.78 -4.71
CA SER A 16 3.56 6.92 -4.06
C SER A 16 2.84 6.48 -2.78
N LEU A 17 2.07 5.39 -2.84
CA LEU A 17 1.43 4.80 -1.67
C LEU A 17 2.47 4.38 -0.61
N TYR A 18 3.54 3.69 -1.02
CA TYR A 18 4.61 3.26 -0.11
C TYR A 18 5.21 4.45 0.65
N ARG A 19 5.56 5.53 -0.07
CA ARG A 19 6.11 6.76 0.54
C ARG A 19 5.11 7.44 1.46
N ALA A 20 3.83 7.48 1.09
CA ALA A 20 2.77 8.09 1.89
C ALA A 20 2.59 7.36 3.23
N LEU A 21 2.56 6.02 3.22
CA LEU A 21 2.48 5.20 4.43
C LEU A 21 3.68 5.44 5.35
N LEU A 22 4.91 5.42 4.80
CA LEU A 22 6.10 5.71 5.60
C LEU A 22 6.09 7.13 6.19
N ARG A 23 5.56 8.11 5.46
CA ARG A 23 5.41 9.48 5.95
C ARG A 23 4.38 9.55 7.09
N ARG A 24 3.24 8.88 6.95
CA ARG A 24 2.22 8.76 8.00
C ARG A 24 2.79 8.12 9.27
N GLY A 25 3.65 7.11 9.10
CA GLY A 25 4.39 6.47 10.21
C GLY A 25 5.21 7.44 11.06
N ARG A 26 5.67 8.57 10.52
CA ARG A 26 6.41 9.60 11.27
C ARG A 26 5.52 10.41 12.22
N ALA A 27 4.22 10.47 11.95
CA ALA A 27 3.24 11.20 12.75
C ALA A 27 2.51 10.30 13.78
N LEU A 28 2.85 9.01 13.87
CA LEU A 28 2.25 8.10 14.84
C LEU A 28 2.72 8.45 16.25
N ARG A 29 1.76 8.65 17.17
CA ARG A 29 2.02 8.99 18.58
C ARG A 29 1.97 7.78 19.51
N TYR A 30 1.14 6.78 19.19
CA TYR A 30 0.79 5.68 20.08
C TYR A 30 1.18 4.30 19.53
N THR A 31 1.95 4.25 18.46
CA THR A 31 2.39 3.01 17.82
C THR A 31 3.91 3.02 17.76
N ASP A 32 4.52 1.87 18.04
CA ASP A 32 5.94 1.67 17.79
C ASP A 32 6.22 1.91 16.29
N ARG A 33 6.99 2.96 16.03
CA ARG A 33 7.28 3.43 14.68
C ARG A 33 8.10 2.41 13.90
N ASP A 34 9.03 1.73 14.54
CA ASP A 34 9.90 0.76 13.89
C ASP A 34 9.11 -0.49 13.53
N PHE A 35 8.22 -0.94 14.41
CA PHE A 35 7.26 -2.00 14.12
C PHE A 35 6.35 -1.65 12.95
N TYR A 36 5.80 -0.43 12.91
CA TYR A 36 4.97 0.04 11.80
C TYR A 36 5.74 0.00 10.47
N VAL A 37 6.93 0.60 10.43
CA VAL A 37 7.77 0.64 9.22
C VAL A 37 8.17 -0.76 8.77
N ALA A 38 8.54 -1.64 9.70
CA ALA A 38 8.86 -3.03 9.40
C ALA A 38 7.66 -3.78 8.81
N SER A 39 6.46 -3.55 9.35
CA SER A 39 5.22 -4.16 8.86
C SER A 39 4.88 -3.70 7.44
N ILE A 40 4.97 -2.39 7.15
CA ILE A 40 4.76 -1.86 5.79
C ILE A 40 5.78 -2.48 4.80
N ARG A 41 7.06 -2.53 5.16
CA ARG A 41 8.10 -3.14 4.31
C ARG A 41 7.83 -4.62 4.03
N ARG A 42 7.42 -5.38 5.05
CA ARG A 42 7.10 -6.80 4.92
C ARG A 42 5.91 -7.00 3.98
N GLU A 43 4.85 -6.20 4.13
CA GLU A 43 3.66 -6.30 3.29
C GLU A 43 3.99 -6.06 1.81
N PHE A 44 4.69 -4.97 1.50
CA PHE A 44 5.08 -4.67 0.12
C PHE A 44 5.99 -5.75 -0.47
N ARG A 45 6.91 -6.32 0.33
CA ARG A 45 7.77 -7.42 -0.13
C ARG A 45 6.97 -8.68 -0.48
N ARG A 46 5.97 -9.05 0.35
CA ARG A 46 5.10 -10.20 0.08
C ARG A 46 4.32 -10.08 -1.23
N GLN A 47 3.99 -8.86 -1.61
CA GLN A 47 3.18 -8.58 -2.80
C GLN A 47 4.00 -8.41 -4.09
N GLN A 48 5.34 -8.44 -4.04
CA GLN A 48 6.19 -8.29 -5.23
C GLN A 48 6.03 -9.41 -6.25
N ALA A 49 5.67 -10.61 -5.79
CA ALA A 49 5.46 -11.79 -6.63
C ALA A 49 4.05 -11.87 -7.24
N LEU A 50 3.21 -10.85 -7.06
CA LEU A 50 1.90 -10.84 -7.72
C LEU A 50 2.08 -10.69 -9.22
N GLU A 51 1.51 -11.62 -9.99
CA GLU A 51 1.56 -11.59 -11.45
C GLU A 51 0.25 -11.06 -12.03
N ARG A 52 -0.87 -11.51 -11.47
CA ARG A 52 -2.22 -11.18 -11.94
C ARG A 52 -2.54 -9.69 -11.78
N PRO A 53 -2.92 -8.98 -12.85
CA PRO A 53 -3.30 -7.57 -12.79
C PRO A 53 -4.40 -7.30 -11.76
N GLU A 54 -5.41 -8.17 -11.64
CA GLU A 54 -6.53 -7.94 -10.70
C GLU A 54 -6.07 -8.00 -9.23
N ASP A 55 -5.12 -8.89 -8.91
CA ASP A 55 -4.56 -8.98 -7.56
C ASP A 55 -3.72 -7.75 -7.22
N LYS A 56 -2.97 -7.25 -8.20
CA LYS A 56 -2.18 -6.01 -8.08
C LYS A 56 -3.09 -4.80 -7.83
N GLU A 57 -4.17 -4.66 -8.59
CA GLU A 57 -5.15 -3.58 -8.42
C GLU A 57 -5.87 -3.68 -7.07
N ARG A 58 -6.26 -4.89 -6.66
CA ARG A 58 -6.92 -5.13 -5.37
C ARG A 58 -6.02 -4.77 -4.19
N GLN A 59 -4.74 -5.14 -4.23
CA GLN A 59 -3.81 -4.78 -3.15
C GLN A 59 -3.50 -3.28 -3.13
N LEU A 60 -3.37 -2.64 -4.29
CA LEU A 60 -3.22 -1.20 -4.38
C LEU A 60 -4.44 -0.47 -3.78
N ALA A 61 -5.66 -0.89 -4.14
CA ALA A 61 -6.90 -0.35 -3.60
C ALA A 61 -6.99 -0.54 -2.08
N LYS A 62 -6.66 -1.74 -1.56
CA LYS A 62 -6.60 -2.01 -0.12
C LYS A 62 -5.63 -1.07 0.59
N GLY A 63 -4.44 -0.87 0.03
CA GLY A 63 -3.43 0.01 0.62
C GLY A 63 -3.85 1.48 0.61
N LEU A 64 -4.49 1.95 -0.47
CA LEU A 64 -5.05 3.30 -0.55
C LEU A 64 -6.19 3.52 0.45
N ALA A 65 -7.05 2.53 0.68
CA ALA A 65 -8.10 2.60 1.70
C ALA A 65 -7.55 2.59 3.13
N PHE A 66 -6.35 2.05 3.35
CA PHE A 66 -5.68 2.05 4.64
C PHE A 66 -4.96 3.37 4.95
N LEU A 67 -4.45 4.06 3.92
CA LEU A 67 -3.70 5.31 4.01
C LEU A 67 -4.54 6.46 4.60
#